data_AF-A0A1D2II07-F1
#
_entry.id   AF-A0A1D2II07-F1
#
_cell.length_a   1.000
_cell.length_b   1.000
_cell.length_c   1.000
_cell.angle_alpha   90.00
_cell.angle_beta   90.00
_cell.angle_gamma   90.00
#
_symmetry.space_group_name_H-M   'P 1'
#
loop_
_entity.id
_entity.type
_entity.pdbx_description
1 polymer ?
#
loop_
_entity_poly.entity_id
_entity_poly.type
_entity_poly.pdbx_seq_one_letter_code
_entity_poly.pdbx_strand_id
1 'polypeptide(L)'
;MTATSYEYGPHHTYVDPYAFDGSAYGDFPIAPPQPVERLDIGIDPQDRRRLELHAALTAAGIPPLPEDREAIDRLSALPGNINSTIQRWLQHAL
;
A
#
# COMPACT_ATOMS: atom_id res chain seq x y z
N MET A 1 -33.97 35.00 14.42
CA MET A 1 -32.87 34.23 13.83
C MET A 1 -33.06 34.27 12.31
N THR A 2 -32.22 35.01 11.60
CA THR A 2 -32.29 35.20 10.15
C THR A 2 -31.46 34.11 9.45
N ALA A 3 -32.10 33.25 8.67
CA ALA A 3 -31.41 32.26 7.85
C ALA A 3 -30.87 32.94 6.58
N THR A 4 -29.54 33.00 6.45
CA THR A 4 -28.88 33.42 5.22
C THR A 4 -29.01 32.29 4.19
N SER A 5 -29.87 32.51 3.19
CA SER A 5 -29.90 31.67 1.98
C SER A 5 -28.64 31.97 1.17
N TYR A 6 -27.71 31.03 1.09
CA TYR A 6 -26.59 31.11 0.15
C TYR A 6 -27.10 30.62 -1.21
N GLU A 7 -27.33 31.56 -2.11
CA GLU A 7 -27.60 31.29 -3.52
C GLU A 7 -26.30 30.77 -4.16
N TYR A 8 -26.24 29.45 -4.40
CA TYR A 8 -25.12 28.84 -5.10
C TYR A 8 -25.31 29.10 -6.61
N GLY A 9 -24.39 29.87 -7.19
CA GLY A 9 -24.29 30.13 -8.63
C GLY A 9 -24.09 28.85 -9.45
N PRO A 10 -23.99 28.96 -10.79
CA PRO A 10 -24.33 27.90 -11.73
C PRO A 10 -23.63 26.58 -11.38
N HIS A 11 -24.42 25.50 -11.30
CA HIS A 11 -23.95 24.13 -11.13
C HIS A 11 -22.90 23.81 -12.22
N HIS A 12 -21.62 24.04 -11.91
CA HIS A 12 -20.57 23.30 -12.59
C HIS A 12 -20.83 21.85 -12.22
N THR A 13 -21.33 21.07 -13.18
CA THR A 13 -21.51 19.63 -13.06
C THR A 13 -20.15 19.05 -12.68
N TYR A 14 -19.92 18.85 -11.38
CA TYR A 14 -18.79 18.10 -10.89
C TYR A 14 -18.96 16.68 -11.42
N VAL A 15 -18.20 16.35 -12.47
CA VAL A 15 -18.10 15.00 -12.98
C VAL A 15 -17.18 14.28 -12.03
N ASP A 16 -17.76 13.49 -11.11
CA ASP A 16 -16.98 12.61 -10.27
C ASP A 16 -16.30 11.56 -11.16
N PRO A 17 -14.95 11.50 -11.23
CA PRO A 17 -14.26 10.48 -12.01
C PRO A 17 -14.49 9.05 -11.48
N TYR A 18 -15.08 8.92 -10.29
CA TYR A 18 -15.54 7.68 -9.68
C TYR A 18 -17.07 7.59 -9.58
N ALA A 19 -17.83 8.32 -10.41
CA ALA A 19 -19.26 8.14 -10.55
C ALA A 19 -19.56 6.70 -11.03
N PHE A 20 -19.70 5.80 -10.07
CA PHE A 20 -19.97 4.40 -10.29
C PHE A 20 -21.45 4.25 -10.65
N ASP A 21 -21.75 3.98 -11.93
CA ASP A 21 -23.09 3.54 -12.29
C ASP A 21 -23.31 2.18 -11.62
N GLY A 22 -24.37 2.07 -10.81
CA GLY A 22 -24.65 0.89 -10.00
C GLY A 22 -25.10 -0.34 -10.77
N SER A 23 -24.83 -0.45 -12.08
CA SER A 23 -25.34 -1.54 -12.93
C SER A 23 -24.39 -2.74 -13.08
N ALA A 24 -23.19 -2.72 -12.50
CA ALA A 24 -22.19 -3.78 -12.66
C ALA A 24 -21.96 -4.59 -11.36
N TYR A 25 -23.01 -5.07 -10.71
CA TYR A 25 -22.90 -6.13 -9.69
C TYR A 25 -22.72 -7.51 -10.34
N GLY A 26 -21.62 -7.67 -11.06
CA GLY A 26 -21.06 -8.97 -11.33
C GLY A 26 -19.65 -8.98 -10.78
N ASP A 27 -19.29 -10.06 -10.08
CA ASP A 27 -17.89 -10.43 -9.80
C ASP A 27 -17.23 -10.74 -11.15
N PHE A 28 -16.94 -9.69 -11.92
CA PHE A 28 -16.21 -9.81 -13.16
C PHE A 28 -14.72 -9.77 -12.78
N PRO A 29 -13.99 -10.88 -12.93
CA PRO A 29 -12.57 -10.86 -12.68
C PRO A 29 -11.93 -9.79 -13.58
N ILE A 30 -11.27 -8.81 -12.96
CA ILE A 30 -10.49 -7.81 -13.68
C ILE A 30 -9.45 -8.59 -14.50
N ALA A 31 -9.43 -8.37 -15.81
CA ALA A 31 -8.45 -9.02 -16.67
C ALA A 31 -7.04 -8.64 -16.18
N PRO A 32 -6.09 -9.60 -16.10
CA PRO A 32 -4.74 -9.30 -15.66
C PRO A 32 -4.13 -8.24 -16.59
N PRO A 33 -3.42 -7.23 -16.06
CA PRO A 33 -2.83 -6.17 -16.88
C PRO A 33 -1.86 -6.76 -17.90
N GLN A 34 -1.84 -6.20 -19.10
CA GLN A 34 -1.03 -6.73 -20.18
C GLN A 34 0.46 -6.66 -19.80
N PRO A 35 1.27 -7.73 -20.01
CA PRO A 35 2.68 -7.70 -19.63
C PRO A 35 3.48 -6.56 -20.27
N VAL A 36 3.09 -6.14 -21.48
CA VAL A 36 3.71 -5.03 -22.23
C VAL A 36 3.39 -3.65 -21.65
N GLU A 37 2.31 -3.53 -20.89
CA GLU A 37 1.91 -2.29 -20.21
C GLU A 37 2.55 -2.16 -18.81
N ARG A 38 3.28 -3.18 -18.36
CA ARG A 38 4.00 -3.11 -17.07
C ARG A 38 5.13 -2.11 -17.18
N LEU A 39 5.11 -1.15 -16.26
CA LEU A 39 6.22 -0.21 -16.10
C LEU A 39 7.48 -0.99 -15.70
N ASP A 40 8.59 -0.75 -16.39
CA ASP A 40 9.90 -1.31 -16.05
C ASP A 40 10.51 -0.56 -14.85
N ILE A 41 9.82 -0.64 -13.71
CA ILE A 41 10.22 0.00 -12.46
C ILE A 41 10.79 -1.08 -11.55
N GLY A 42 12.10 -1.02 -11.33
CA GLY A 42 12.76 -1.80 -10.30
C GLY A 42 12.27 -1.39 -8.90
N ILE A 43 12.18 -2.36 -7.99
CA ILE A 43 11.93 -2.09 -6.58
C ILE A 43 13.21 -1.51 -5.98
N ASP A 44 13.12 -0.37 -5.29
CA ASP A 44 14.25 0.20 -4.57
C ASP A 44 14.84 -0.83 -3.58
N PRO A 45 16.18 -0.93 -3.43
CA PRO A 45 16.78 -1.85 -2.48
C PRO A 45 16.25 -1.73 -1.05
N GLN A 46 15.90 -0.53 -0.59
CA GLN A 46 15.26 -0.31 0.71
C GLN A 46 13.84 -0.88 0.73
N ASP A 47 13.04 -0.61 -0.30
CA ASP A 47 11.68 -1.16 -0.39
C ASP A 47 11.68 -2.69 -0.44
N ARG A 48 12.67 -3.28 -1.13
CA ARG A 48 12.88 -4.73 -1.13
C ARG A 48 13.14 -5.25 0.28
N ARG A 49 14.07 -4.62 1.02
CA ARG A 49 14.38 -5.00 2.41
C ARG A 49 13.17 -4.84 3.32
N ARG A 50 12.37 -3.79 3.13
CA ARG A 50 11.12 -3.59 3.87
C ARG A 50 10.15 -4.76 3.65
N LEU A 51 9.93 -5.15 2.40
CA LEU A 51 9.06 -6.28 2.06
C LEU A 51 9.54 -7.60 2.66
N GLU A 52 10.85 -7.86 2.60
CA GLU A 52 11.44 -9.07 3.19
C GLU A 52 11.31 -9.09 4.72
N LEU A 53 11.49 -7.94 5.39
CA LEU A 53 11.32 -7.84 6.84
C LEU A 53 9.87 -8.10 7.25
N HIS A 54 8.90 -7.51 6.53
CA HIS A 54 7.47 -7.80 6.73
C HIS A 54 7.18 -9.29 6.58
N ALA A 55 7.68 -9.92 5.52
CA ALA A 55 7.48 -11.35 5.28
C ALA A 55 8.09 -12.21 6.40
N ALA A 56 9.30 -11.89 6.85
CA ALA A 56 9.97 -12.61 7.93
C ALA A 56 9.21 -12.50 9.27
N LEU A 57 8.73 -11.30 9.61
CA LEU A 57 7.94 -11.06 10.82
C LEU A 57 6.60 -11.82 10.78
N THR A 58 5.89 -11.78 9.65
CA THR A 58 4.66 -12.54 9.45
C THR A 58 4.90 -14.06 9.52
N ALA A 59 5.97 -14.56 8.90
CA ALA A 59 6.33 -15.98 8.98
C ALA A 59 6.70 -16.41 10.41
N ALA A 60 7.29 -15.51 11.20
CA ALA A 60 7.54 -15.70 12.62
C ALA A 60 6.27 -15.55 13.50
N GLY A 61 5.09 -15.35 12.90
CA GLY A 61 3.84 -15.20 13.65
C GLY A 61 3.68 -13.86 14.36
N ILE A 62 4.51 -12.87 14.04
CA ILE A 62 4.47 -11.51 14.59
C ILE A 62 4.05 -10.57 13.45
N PRO A 63 2.75 -10.48 13.10
CA PRO A 63 2.32 -9.57 12.05
C PRO A 63 2.58 -8.12 12.49
N PRO A 64 3.33 -7.33 11.70
CA PRO A 64 3.65 -5.96 12.08
C PRO A 64 2.39 -5.08 12.11
N LEU A 65 2.25 -4.31 13.18
CA LEU A 65 1.15 -3.38 13.39
C LEU A 65 1.42 -2.05 12.65
N PRO A 66 0.40 -1.22 12.41
CA PRO A 66 0.59 0.10 11.79
C PRO A 66 1.58 1.00 12.55
N GLU A 67 1.65 0.85 13.87
CA GLU A 67 2.57 1.54 14.77
C GLU A 67 4.04 1.12 14.59
N ASP A 68 4.31 -0.10 14.11
CA ASP A 68 5.66 -0.59 13.84
C ASP A 68 6.26 -0.02 12.55
N ARG A 69 5.46 0.70 11.76
CA ARG A 69 5.84 1.19 10.43
C ARG A 69 7.13 2.02 10.46
N GLU A 70 7.26 2.93 11.42
CA GLU A 70 8.46 3.75 11.52
C GLU A 70 9.70 2.91 11.85
N ALA A 71 9.56 1.92 12.72
CA ALA A 71 10.66 1.01 13.06
C ALA A 71 11.09 0.21 11.83
N ILE A 72 10.14 -0.33 11.06
CA ILE A 72 10.39 -1.11 9.85
C ILE A 72 11.04 -0.22 8.77
N ASP A 73 10.57 1.01 8.58
CA ASP A 73 11.17 1.95 7.64
C ASP A 73 12.64 2.25 8.03
N ARG A 74 12.93 2.48 9.32
CA ARG A 74 14.31 2.67 9.80
C ARG A 74 15.18 1.42 9.64
N LEU A 75 14.66 0.24 9.95
CA LEU A 75 15.38 -1.02 9.80
C LEU A 75 15.69 -1.33 8.32
N SER A 76 14.74 -1.06 7.42
CA SER A 76 14.92 -1.25 5.99
C SER A 76 15.95 -0.30 5.36
N ALA A 77 16.19 0.86 5.97
CA ALA A 77 17.25 1.78 5.56
C ALA A 77 18.66 1.30 5.92
N LEU A 78 18.79 0.35 6.85
CA LEU A 78 20.08 -0.23 7.22
C LEU A 78 20.72 -0.99 6.05
N PRO A 79 22.06 -1.10 6.01
CA PRO A 79 22.78 -1.88 5.01
C PRO A 79 22.26 -3.33 4.89
N GLY A 80 22.42 -3.90 3.68
CA GLY A 80 21.87 -5.22 3.36
C GLY A 80 22.35 -6.35 4.28
N ASN A 81 23.63 -6.32 4.68
CA ASN A 81 24.19 -7.32 5.60
C ASN A 81 23.51 -7.33 6.98
N ILE A 82 23.11 -6.16 7.49
CA ILE A 82 22.39 -6.05 8.76
C ILE A 82 20.98 -6.64 8.59
N ASN A 83 20.28 -6.26 7.52
CA ASN A 83 18.96 -6.80 7.22
C ASN A 83 18.97 -8.34 7.07
N SER A 84 19.95 -8.91 6.37
CA SER A 84 20.10 -10.37 6.27
C SER A 84 20.37 -11.05 7.61
N THR A 85 21.07 -10.36 8.53
CA THR A 85 21.33 -10.88 9.88
C THR A 85 20.06 -10.89 10.72
N ILE A 86 19.27 -9.80 10.66
CA ILE A 86 17.97 -9.70 11.35
C ILE A 86 17.02 -10.78 10.84
N GLN A 87 16.90 -10.95 9.52
CA GLN A 87 16.05 -11.99 8.93
C GLN A 87 16.47 -13.39 9.39
N ARG A 88 17.78 -13.67 9.44
CA ARG A 88 18.31 -14.93 9.98
C ARG A 88 17.89 -15.14 11.43
N TRP A 89 17.98 -14.11 12.27
CA TRP A 89 17.53 -14.22 13.67
C TRP A 89 16.03 -14.51 13.76
N LEU A 90 15.20 -13.80 12.99
CA LEU A 90 13.75 -14.02 12.97
C LEU A 90 13.38 -15.45 12.53
N GLN A 91 14.13 -16.02 11.59
CA GLN A 91 13.95 -17.40 11.13
C GLN A 91 14.37 -18.47 12.16
N HIS A 92 15.25 -18.13 13.11
CA HIS A 92 15.78 -19.05 14.11
C HIS A 92 15.28 -18.78 15.54
N ALA A 93 14.44 -17.75 15.73
CA ALA A 93 13.91 -17.37 17.04
C ALA A 93 12.71 -18.24 17.49
N LEU A 94 12.27 -19.18 16.65
CA LEU A 94 11.18 -20.14 16.89
C LEU A 94 11.69 -21.57 16.75
#